data_AF-A0A6M3MCW4-F1
#
_entry.id   AF-A0A6M3MCW4-F1
#
_cell.length_a   1.000
_cell.length_b   1.000
_cell.length_c   1.000
_cell.angle_alpha   90.00
_cell.angle_beta   90.00
_cell.angle_gamma   90.00
#
_symmetry.space_group_name_H-M   'P 1'
#
loop_
_entity.id
_entity.type
_entity.pdbx_description
1 polymer ?
#
loop_
_entity_poly.entity_id
_entity_poly.type
_entity_poly.pdbx_seq_one_letter_code
_entity_poly.pdbx_strand_id
1 'polypeptide(L)' 'MELQKLPDELVDCIVCSPPYFSLRQYLFDDAVIWAYNISNEEKQYIKKELKKRGIAPKQKW' A
#
# COMPACT_ATOMS: atom_id res chain seq x y z
N MET A 1 1.29 -6.73 -38.30
CA MET A 1 2.28 -6.16 -37.37
C MET A 1 2.85 -7.33 -36.59
N GLU A 2 3.89 -7.96 -37.14
CA GLU A 2 4.52 -9.13 -36.52
C GLU A 2 5.41 -8.64 -35.36
N LEU A 3 5.36 -9.32 -34.21
CA LEU A 3 6.35 -9.12 -33.16
C LEU A 3 7.72 -9.48 -33.74
N GLN A 4 8.62 -8.50 -33.80
CA GLN A 4 10.00 -8.71 -34.20
C GLN A 4 10.59 -9.83 -33.33
N LYS A 5 11.10 -10.87 -33.99
CA LYS A 5 11.71 -12.04 -33.35
C LYS A 5 12.85 -11.58 -32.43
N LEU A 6 12.61 -11.63 -31.13
CA LEU A 6 13.66 -11.48 -30.13
C LEU A 6 14.65 -12.65 -30.30
N PRO A 7 15.97 -12.42 -30.27
CA PRO A 7 16.96 -13.50 -30.29
C PRO A 7 16.69 -14.49 -29.16
N ASP A 8 16.83 -15.79 -29.43
CA ASP A 8 16.54 -16.86 -28.46
C ASP A 8 17.38 -16.73 -27.16
N GLU A 9 18.52 -16.04 -27.23
CA GLU A 9 19.47 -15.82 -26.13
C GLU A 9 19.12 -14.61 -25.23
N LEU A 10 18.06 -13.85 -25.55
CA LEU A 10 17.71 -12.60 -24.86
C LEU A 10 16.78 -12.80 -23.64
N VAL A 11 16.67 -14.04 -23.15
CA VAL A 11 15.75 -14.43 -22.05
C VAL A 11 16.49 -14.67 -20.72
N ASP A 12 17.79 -14.39 -20.63
CA ASP A 12 18.59 -14.71 -19.43
C ASP A 12 18.73 -13.57 -18.40
N CYS A 13 17.95 -12.50 -18.52
CA CYS A 13 17.89 -11.49 -17.46
C CYS A 13 16.47 -11.34 -16.92
N ILE A 14 15.96 -12.40 -16.30
CA ILE A 14 14.93 -12.22 -15.28
C ILE A 14 15.64 -11.60 -14.08
N VAL A 15 15.60 -10.26 -14.00
CA VAL A 15 15.91 -9.58 -12.74
C VAL A 15 14.79 -9.96 -11.77
N CYS A 16 14.97 -11.10 -11.11
CA CYS A 16 14.27 -11.46 -9.90
C CYS A 16 14.70 -10.46 -8.84
N SER A 17 14.20 -9.23 -8.95
CA SER A 17 14.25 -8.26 -7.87
C SER A 17 13.82 -9.00 -6.59
N PRO A 18 14.60 -8.90 -5.50
CA PRO A 18 14.22 -9.55 -4.26
C PRO A 18 12.79 -9.14 -3.95
N PRO A 19 11.97 -10.06 -3.39
CA PRO A 19 10.55 -9.82 -3.21
C PRO A 19 10.34 -8.43 -2.59
N TYR A 20 9.75 -7.51 -3.36
CA TYR A 20 9.44 -6.14 -2.91
C TYR A 20 8.53 -6.14 -1.68
N PHE A 21 8.08 -7.31 -1.20
CA PHE A 21 7.44 -7.51 0.09
C PHE A 21 8.19 -6.86 1.26
N SER A 22 9.53 -6.83 1.25
CA SER A 22 10.29 -6.14 2.31
C SER A 22 10.36 -4.61 2.14
N LEU A 23 10.15 -4.12 0.92
CA LEU A 23 10.11 -2.68 0.58
C LEU A 23 8.68 -2.10 0.68
N ARG A 24 7.67 -2.94 0.48
CA ARG A 24 6.27 -2.58 0.61
C ARG A 24 5.87 -2.80 2.06
N GLN A 25 5.96 -1.75 2.86
CA GLN A 25 5.30 -1.74 4.17
C GLN A 25 3.79 -1.79 3.93
N TYR A 26 3.25 -3.01 3.90
CA TYR A 26 1.84 -3.22 4.21
C TYR A 26 1.69 -2.75 5.65
N LEU A 27 1.18 -1.53 5.81
CA LEU A 27 0.66 -1.11 7.10
C LEU A 27 -0.30 -2.22 7.50
N PHE A 28 -0.04 -2.82 8.66
CA PHE A 28 -0.75 -3.96 9.24
C PHE A 28 -2.20 -4.06 8.77
N ASP A 29 -2.70 -5.29 8.55
CA ASP A 29 -4.12 -5.52 8.26
C ASP A 29 -4.98 -4.61 9.18
N ASP A 30 -5.86 -3.81 8.57
CA ASP A 30 -6.71 -2.79 9.22
C ASP A 30 -6.08 -1.45 9.64
N ALA A 31 -4.91 -1.08 9.12
CA ALA A 31 -4.32 0.23 9.40
C ALA A 31 -5.07 1.39 8.73
N VAL A 32 -5.74 2.20 9.55
CA VAL A 32 -6.33 3.48 9.12
C VAL A 32 -5.34 4.62 9.42
N ILE A 33 -4.97 5.39 8.41
CA ILE A 33 -4.09 6.56 8.52
C ILE A 33 -4.89 7.86 8.40
N TRP A 34 -4.64 8.80 9.32
CA TRP A 34 -5.19 10.15 9.23
C TRP A 34 -4.54 10.96 8.09
N ALA A 35 -5.36 11.58 7.25
CA ALA A 35 -4.90 12.63 6.33
C ALA A 35 -4.53 13.91 7.11
N TYR A 36 -3.58 14.68 6.57
CA TYR A 36 -3.10 15.91 7.23
C TYR A 36 -4.15 17.01 7.36
N ASN A 37 -5.07 17.13 6.40
CA ASN A 37 -6.01 18.25 6.30
C ASN A 37 -7.44 17.90 6.75
N ILE A 38 -7.60 16.90 7.62
CA ILE A 38 -8.92 16.53 8.12
C ILE A 38 -9.29 17.38 9.35
N SER A 39 -10.51 17.92 9.35
CA SER A 39 -11.01 18.75 10.45
C SER A 39 -11.20 17.94 11.74
N ASN A 40 -11.28 18.63 12.87
CA ASN A 40 -11.50 17.96 14.16
C ASN A 40 -12.88 17.29 14.25
N GLU A 41 -13.89 17.84 13.60
CA GLU A 41 -15.25 17.28 13.56
C GLU A 41 -15.28 15.96 12.80
N GLU A 42 -14.66 15.93 11.62
CA GLU A 42 -14.50 14.72 10.81
C GLU A 42 -13.69 13.64 11.54
N LYS A 43 -12.62 14.02 12.27
CA LYS A 43 -11.87 13.09 13.13
C LYS A 43 -12.76 12.45 14.19
N GLN A 44 -13.66 13.21 14.82
CA GLN A 44 -14.57 12.68 15.83
C GLN A 44 -15.59 11.72 15.24
N TYR A 45 -16.15 12.04 14.07
CA TYR A 45 -17.06 11.14 13.37
C TYR A 45 -16.39 9.81 13.02
N ILE A 46 -15.20 9.87 12.40
CA ILE A 46 -14.44 8.68 12.01
C ILE A 46 -14.03 7.86 13.24
N LYS A 47 -13.61 8.50 14.33
CA LYS A 47 -13.30 7.80 15.60
C LYS A 47 -14.49 7.00 16.12
N LYS A 48 -15.71 7.51 16.02
CA LYS A 48 -16.92 6.79 16.45
C LYS A 48 -17.16 5.54 15.60
N GLU A 49 -17.06 5.67 14.28
CA GLU A 49 -17.26 4.54 13.36
C GLU A 49 -16.16 3.47 13.49
N LEU A 50 -14.90 3.88 13.65
CA LEU A 50 -13.79 2.95 13.86
C LEU A 50 -13.88 2.22 15.20
N LYS A 51 -14.33 2.90 16.26
CA LYS A 51 -14.57 2.29 17.57
C LYS A 51 -15.62 1.17 17.50
N LYS A 52 -16.70 1.35 16.73
CA LYS A 52 -17.72 0.29 16.52
C LYS A 52 -17.12 -0.97 15.88
N ARG A 53 -16.06 -0.81 15.10
CA ARG A 53 -15.36 -1.89 14.38
C ARG A 53 -14.12 -2.41 15.11
N GLY A 54 -13.78 -1.84 16.28
CA GLY A 54 -12.58 -2.22 17.04
C GLY A 54 -11.26 -1.75 16.44
N ILE A 55 -11.27 -0.78 15.51
CA ILE A 55 -10.08 -0.32 14.79
C ILE A 55 -9.49 0.94 15.45
N ALA A 56 -8.17 0.97 15.62
CA ALA A 56 -7.44 2.12 16.17
C ALA A 56 -6.58 2.81 15.09
N PRO A 57 -6.94 4.01 14.63
CA PRO A 57 -6.21 4.70 13.57
C PRO A 57 -4.87 5.27 14.06
N LYS A 58 -3.84 5.21 13.21
CA LYS A 58 -2.50 5.75 13.47
C LYS A 58 -2.30 7.07 12.72
N GLN A 59 -1.46 7.94 13.28
CA GLN A 59 -1.01 9.15 12.59
C GLN A 59 0.33 8.86 11.91
N LYS A 60 0.43 9.18 10.62
CA LYS A 60 1.71 9.12 9.90
C LYS A 60 2.52 10.37 10.27
N TRP A 61 3.78 10.16 10.63
CA TRP A 61 4.74 11.20 10.96
C TRP A 61 5.20 11.93 9.69
#